data_AF-W7PS12-F1
#
_entry.id   AF-W7PS12-F1
#
_cell.length_a   1.000
_cell.length_b   1.000
_cell.length_c   1.000
_cell.angle_alpha   90.00
_cell.angle_beta   90.00
_cell.angle_gamma   90.00
#
_symmetry.space_group_name_H-M   'P 1'
#
loop_
_entity.id
_entity.type
_entity.pdbx_description
1 polymer ?
#
loop_
_entity_poly.entity_id
_entity_poly.type
_entity_poly.pdbx_seq_one_letter_code
_entity_poly.pdbx_strand_id
1 'polypeptide(L)'
;MGLCAFGVDDELLMWNDALAELSGIDGNSVIGARRDGLPAPWGDLLSRAEKEDHLYKQAVTLEGGTRYLTLHRAELKADDDVRGGTVILIEDHSEMKWLEDELVHAARLASIGQLAAGVAHEIGNPITGISSLAQNLRYDTNDPQVLETAAQIQQLTDRVSRIVGSLVGFAHGGRHIGGTSFAPVSIAAVADEALHLLQLARSGEDVRYHNLCPAELETFGDAQRLQQVMINLLSNARDASQPGGNIVIAAEPEGRMLKVTVTDEGEGLDARVRDHLFEPFTTTKPPGEGTGLGLPLVYSIIAEHHGRIEIESPPPGHERGTRICLWLPTERQDGEETNEQDSDR
;
A
#
# COMPACT_ATOMS: atom_id res chain seq x y z
N MET A 1 6.67 6.64 25.19
CA MET A 1 7.77 7.55 24.82
C MET A 1 9.08 7.00 25.32
N GLY A 2 10.02 6.76 24.41
CA GLY A 2 11.37 6.34 24.75
C GLY A 2 12.17 7.52 25.30
N LEU A 3 13.05 7.26 26.26
CA LEU A 3 13.88 8.28 26.89
C LEU A 3 15.28 7.72 27.11
N CYS A 4 16.28 8.46 26.66
CA CYS A 4 17.67 8.17 27.00
C CYS A 4 18.40 9.42 27.48
N ALA A 5 19.44 9.22 28.30
CA ALA A 5 20.26 10.31 28.82
C ALA A 5 21.74 9.99 28.63
N PHE A 6 22.52 11.00 28.25
CA PHE A 6 23.96 10.95 28.11
C PHE A 6 24.62 11.91 29.10
N GLY A 7 25.71 11.46 29.72
CA GLY A 7 26.57 12.31 30.52
C GLY A 7 27.41 13.26 29.66
N VAL A 8 28.16 14.15 30.32
CA VAL A 8 29.10 15.07 29.64
C VAL A 8 30.18 14.32 28.84
N ASP A 9 30.52 13.10 29.28
CA ASP A 9 31.54 12.23 28.66
C ASP A 9 30.97 11.35 27.52
N ASP A 10 29.74 11.63 27.07
CA ASP A 10 29.04 10.89 26.02
C ASP A 10 28.71 9.42 26.37
N GLU A 11 28.68 9.13 27.67
CA GLU A 11 28.29 7.83 28.23
C GLU A 11 26.78 7.77 28.45
N LEU A 12 26.15 6.68 28.01
CA LEU A 12 24.72 6.44 28.20
C LEU A 12 24.43 6.16 29.68
N LEU A 13 23.73 7.09 30.33
CA LEU A 13 23.35 7.00 31.74
C LEU A 13 21.98 6.36 31.96
N MET A 14 21.09 6.46 30.96
CA MET A 14 19.72 5.99 31.09
C MET A 14 19.17 5.51 29.75
N TRP A 15 18.42 4.41 29.82
CA TRP A 15 17.63 3.84 28.74
C TRP A 15 16.35 3.29 29.37
N ASN A 16 15.23 3.98 29.17
CA ASN A 16 13.99 3.58 29.86
C ASN A 16 13.33 2.35 29.22
N ASP A 17 12.42 1.71 29.95
CA ASP A 17 11.72 0.50 29.52
C ASP A 17 10.98 0.69 28.18
N ALA A 18 10.37 1.87 27.98
CA ALA A 18 9.67 2.18 26.73
C ALA A 18 10.63 2.23 25.52
N LEU A 19 11.88 2.69 25.71
CA LEU A 19 12.88 2.66 24.66
C LEU A 19 13.45 1.25 24.47
N ALA A 20 13.56 0.45 25.53
CA ALA A 20 13.94 -0.96 25.44
C ALA A 20 12.93 -1.77 24.62
N GLU A 21 11.63 -1.56 24.86
CA GLU A 21 10.55 -2.18 24.10
C GLU A 21 10.54 -1.72 22.63
N LEU A 22 10.69 -0.41 22.38
CA LEU A 22 10.75 0.14 21.02
C LEU A 22 11.95 -0.36 20.22
N SER A 23 13.11 -0.49 20.88
CA SER A 23 14.38 -0.85 20.23
C SER A 23 14.66 -2.34 20.14
N GLY A 24 14.02 -3.16 20.98
CA GLY A 24 14.39 -4.56 21.19
C GLY A 24 15.71 -4.73 21.97
N ILE A 25 16.27 -3.66 22.54
CA ILE A 25 17.55 -3.66 23.25
C ILE A 25 17.29 -3.62 24.76
N ASP A 26 17.86 -4.57 25.50
CA ASP A 26 17.86 -4.53 26.96
C ASP A 26 18.69 -3.34 27.45
N GLY A 27 18.04 -2.38 28.12
CA GLY A 27 18.68 -1.16 28.62
C GLY A 27 19.88 -1.44 29.52
N ASN A 28 19.85 -2.52 30.32
CA ASN A 28 20.97 -2.90 31.19
C ASN A 28 22.22 -3.33 30.42
N SER A 29 22.06 -3.77 29.17
CA SER A 29 23.18 -4.20 28.33
C SER A 29 23.95 -3.05 27.70
N VAL A 30 23.33 -1.86 27.61
CA VAL A 30 23.87 -0.68 26.93
C VAL A 30 24.18 0.49 27.84
N ILE A 31 23.68 0.51 29.09
CA ILE A 31 24.08 1.51 30.08
C ILE A 31 25.62 1.48 30.24
N GLY A 32 26.23 2.66 30.21
CA GLY A 32 27.68 2.84 30.25
C GLY A 32 28.38 2.76 28.88
N ALA A 33 27.66 2.39 27.83
CA ALA A 33 28.20 2.45 26.47
C ALA A 33 28.28 3.90 25.97
N ARG A 34 29.25 4.16 25.09
CA ARG A 34 29.28 5.41 24.31
C ARG A 34 28.27 5.36 23.18
N ARG A 35 27.78 6.54 22.75
CA ARG A 35 26.76 6.65 21.70
C ARG A 35 27.11 5.90 20.41
N ASP A 36 28.34 6.05 19.92
CA ASP A 36 28.82 5.37 18.71
C ASP A 36 28.97 3.84 18.87
N GLY A 37 28.91 3.33 20.10
CA GLY A 37 28.97 1.91 20.43
C GLY A 37 27.61 1.23 20.52
N LEU A 38 26.51 1.98 20.33
CA LEU A 38 25.17 1.43 20.39
C LEU A 38 24.84 0.58 19.14
N PRO A 39 24.05 -0.50 19.28
CA PRO A 39 23.62 -1.30 18.14
C PRO A 39 22.93 -0.45 17.07
N ALA A 40 23.19 -0.76 15.80
CA ALA A 40 22.48 -0.12 14.69
C ALA A 40 20.96 -0.38 14.82
N PRO A 41 20.09 0.60 14.51
CA PRO A 41 20.39 1.93 13.95
C PRO A 41 20.59 3.04 15.00
N TRP A 42 20.64 2.72 16.29
CA TRP A 42 20.55 3.70 17.38
C TRP A 42 21.78 4.59 17.55
N GLY A 43 22.99 4.07 17.30
CA GLY A 43 24.21 4.87 17.35
C GLY A 43 24.16 6.04 16.37
N ASP A 44 23.91 5.75 15.10
CA ASP A 44 23.81 6.77 14.04
C ASP A 44 22.65 7.75 14.28
N LEU A 45 21.49 7.26 14.70
CA LEU A 45 20.31 8.08 14.94
C LEU A 45 20.54 9.08 16.08
N LEU A 46 21.10 8.61 17.20
CA LEU A 46 21.37 9.46 18.36
C LEU A 46 22.53 10.41 18.10
N SER A 47 23.56 10.00 17.33
CA SER A 47 24.68 10.88 16.97
C SER A 47 24.25 12.02 16.04
N ARG A 48 23.17 11.83 15.26
CA ARG A 48 22.52 12.93 14.53
C ARG A 48 21.74 13.85 15.47
N ALA A 49 21.03 13.30 16.45
CA ALA A 49 20.28 14.08 17.43
C ALA A 49 21.17 14.92 18.37
N GLU A 50 22.47 14.59 18.49
CA GLU A 50 23.43 15.47 19.17
C GLU A 50 23.64 16.81 18.45
N LYS A 51 23.60 16.79 17.11
CA LYS A 51 23.90 17.96 16.28
C LYS A 51 22.68 18.86 16.04
N GLU A 52 21.48 18.29 16.18
CA GLU A 52 20.22 18.97 15.93
C GLU A 52 19.30 18.81 17.14
N ASP A 53 18.81 19.92 17.68
CA ASP A 53 17.94 19.89 18.89
C ASP A 53 16.62 19.15 18.66
N HIS A 54 16.22 19.01 17.39
CA HIS A 54 14.99 18.34 17.02
C HIS A 54 15.13 17.62 15.67
N LEU A 55 14.97 16.31 15.69
CA LEU A 55 14.84 15.50 14.48
C LEU A 55 13.39 15.07 14.31
N TYR A 56 12.74 15.55 13.25
CA TYR A 56 11.33 15.25 13.00
C TYR A 56 11.16 14.04 12.08
N LYS A 57 10.25 13.12 12.43
CA LYS A 57 9.79 11.98 11.59
C LYS A 57 10.90 11.26 10.82
N GLN A 58 11.95 10.85 11.52
CA GLN A 58 13.04 10.07 10.93
C GLN A 58 12.59 8.63 10.68
N ALA A 59 12.74 8.15 9.45
CA ALA A 59 12.50 6.75 9.11
C ALA A 59 13.65 5.88 9.65
N VAL A 60 13.29 4.88 10.45
CA VAL A 60 14.22 3.97 11.13
C VAL A 60 13.75 2.54 10.93
N THR A 61 14.58 1.68 10.34
CA THR A 61 14.26 0.26 10.14
C THR A 61 14.60 -0.53 11.41
N LEU A 62 13.58 -1.15 12.02
CA LEU A 62 13.71 -2.01 13.20
C LEU A 62 13.24 -3.44 12.87
N GLU A 63 13.45 -4.41 13.76
CA GLU A 63 13.07 -5.82 13.53
C GLU A 63 11.56 -6.03 13.28
N GLY A 64 10.71 -5.04 13.61
CA GLY A 64 9.27 -5.03 13.34
C GLY A 64 8.82 -4.18 12.14
N GLY A 65 9.75 -3.67 11.33
CA GLY A 65 9.48 -2.81 10.17
C GLY A 65 9.98 -1.38 10.33
N THR A 66 9.64 -0.52 9.37
CA THR A 66 10.03 0.90 9.37
C THR A 66 9.17 1.68 10.36
N ARG A 67 9.82 2.41 11.27
CA ARG A 67 9.20 3.32 12.23
C ARG A 67 9.57 4.78 11.92
N TYR A 68 8.67 5.70 12.23
CA TYR A 68 8.90 7.14 12.11
C TYR A 68 9.09 7.75 13.50
N LEU A 69 10.35 8.02 13.85
CA LEU A 69 10.71 8.50 15.18
C LEU A 69 11.00 9.99 15.15
N THR A 70 10.47 10.70 16.14
CA THR A 70 10.80 12.09 16.41
C THR A 70 11.68 12.15 17.65
N LEU A 71 12.80 12.85 17.56
CA LEU A 71 13.77 12.99 18.65
C LEU A 71 13.81 14.45 19.10
N HIS A 72 13.69 14.66 20.40
CA HIS A 72 13.83 15.96 21.04
C HIS A 72 15.00 15.91 22.01
N ARG A 73 16.01 16.73 21.73
CA ARG A 73 17.18 16.89 22.60
C ARG A 73 16.95 18.04 23.57
N ALA A 74 17.24 17.80 24.84
CA ALA A 74 17.26 18.79 25.89
C ALA A 74 18.59 18.72 26.65
N GLU A 75 19.24 19.86 26.80
CA GLU A 75 20.45 19.97 27.62
C GLU A 75 20.08 20.19 29.09
N LEU A 76 20.60 19.34 29.97
CA LEU A 76 20.60 19.58 31.40
C LEU A 76 21.81 20.41 31.77
N LYS A 77 21.55 21.61 32.26
CA LYS A 77 22.58 22.47 32.83
C LYS A 77 23.11 21.85 34.12
N ALA A 78 24.42 21.89 34.28
CA ALA A 78 25.04 21.56 35.56
C ALA A 78 24.63 22.63 36.58
N ASP A 79 24.14 22.19 37.74
CA ASP A 79 23.97 23.01 38.94
C ASP A 79 24.86 22.43 40.04
N ASP A 80 25.09 23.14 41.15
CA ASP A 80 26.14 22.84 42.16
C ASP A 80 26.16 21.38 42.70
N ASP A 81 25.12 20.58 42.48
CA ASP A 81 24.99 19.17 42.89
C ASP A 81 24.71 18.17 41.73
N VAL A 82 24.52 18.63 40.49
CA VAL A 82 24.14 17.80 39.33
C VAL A 82 25.14 17.99 38.18
N ARG A 83 25.81 16.90 37.76
CA ARG A 83 26.61 16.90 36.53
C ARG A 83 25.67 17.13 35.34
N GLY A 84 26.01 18.09 34.48
CA GLY A 84 25.24 18.38 33.26
C GLY A 84 25.16 17.17 32.32
N GLY A 85 24.31 17.25 31.30
CA GLY A 85 24.13 16.15 30.38
C GLY A 85 23.12 16.46 29.28
N THR A 86 22.82 15.46 28.46
CA THR A 86 21.83 15.56 27.40
C THR A 86 20.76 14.51 27.61
N VAL A 87 19.49 14.90 27.58
CA VAL A 87 18.35 13.98 27.54
C VAL A 87 17.75 14.02 26.15
N ILE A 88 17.44 12.85 25.61
CA ILE A 88 16.79 12.70 24.32
C ILE A 88 15.48 11.95 24.53
N LEU A 89 14.38 12.63 24.22
CA LEU A 89 13.04 12.07 24.17
C LEU A 89 12.77 11.55 22.76
N ILE A 90 12.22 10.34 22.67
CA ILE A 90 11.97 9.63 21.41
C ILE A 90 10.48 9.27 21.35
N GLU A 91 9.80 9.82 20.37
CA GLU A 91 8.36 9.63 20.15
C GLU A 91 8.13 8.87 18.84
N ASP A 92 7.45 7.72 18.93
CA ASP A 92 7.01 6.95 17.76
C ASP A 92 5.75 7.60 17.16
N HIS A 93 5.90 8.15 15.95
CA HIS A 93 4.83 8.77 15.18
C HIS A 93 4.40 7.90 13.99
N SER A 94 4.73 6.61 13.99
CA SER A 94 4.45 5.71 12.85
C SER A 94 2.96 5.63 12.54
N GLU A 95 2.11 5.53 13.57
CA GLU A 95 0.65 5.48 13.40
C GLU A 95 0.13 6.79 12.81
N MET A 96 0.45 7.94 13.42
CA MET A 96 0.06 9.26 12.89
C MET A 96 0.55 9.47 11.45
N LYS A 97 1.78 9.07 11.13
CA LYS A 97 2.34 9.19 9.79
C LYS A 97 1.57 8.32 8.79
N TRP A 98 1.21 7.10 9.18
CA TRP A 98 0.40 6.22 8.34
C TRP A 98 -0.99 6.82 8.08
N LEU A 99 -1.67 7.35 9.11
CA LEU A 99 -2.96 8.05 8.95
C LEU A 99 -2.83 9.30 8.06
N GLU A 100 -1.76 10.08 8.20
CA GLU A 100 -1.52 11.25 7.34
C GLU A 100 -1.34 10.85 5.87
N ASP A 101 -0.55 9.80 5.61
CA ASP A 101 -0.32 9.30 4.25
C ASP A 101 -1.61 8.70 3.66
N GLU A 102 -2.38 7.98 4.47
CA GLU A 102 -3.72 7.51 4.10
C GLU A 102 -4.65 8.67 3.74
N LEU A 103 -4.70 9.73 4.56
CA LEU A 103 -5.53 10.91 4.29
C LEU A 103 -5.11 11.64 3.01
N VAL A 104 -3.81 11.85 2.79
CA VAL A 104 -3.30 12.48 1.57
C VAL A 104 -3.65 11.65 0.35
N HIS A 105 -3.52 10.32 0.46
CA HIS A 105 -3.85 9.41 -0.61
C HIS A 105 -5.35 9.42 -0.90
N ALA A 106 -6.19 9.26 0.12
CA ALA A 106 -7.65 9.32 0.01
C ALA A 106 -8.13 10.64 -0.60
N ALA A 107 -7.55 11.78 -0.20
CA ALA A 107 -7.88 13.09 -0.79
C ALA A 107 -7.51 13.17 -2.28
N ARG A 108 -6.35 12.63 -2.68
CA ARG A 108 -5.94 12.55 -4.10
C ARG A 108 -6.89 11.66 -4.89
N LEU A 109 -7.24 10.49 -4.36
CA LEU A 109 -8.16 9.55 -4.98
C LEU A 109 -9.56 10.13 -5.14
N ALA A 110 -10.09 10.82 -4.12
CA ALA A 110 -11.39 11.46 -4.17
C ALA A 110 -11.45 12.56 -5.24
N SER A 111 -10.39 13.37 -5.34
CA SER A 111 -10.26 14.40 -6.38
C SER A 111 -10.23 13.79 -7.78
N ILE A 112 -9.42 12.74 -7.98
CA ILE A 112 -9.37 12.00 -9.26
C ILE A 112 -10.72 11.35 -9.56
N GLY A 113 -11.41 10.78 -8.57
CA GLY A 113 -12.70 10.15 -8.74
C GLY A 113 -13.81 11.13 -9.15
N GLN A 114 -13.82 12.34 -8.56
CA GLN A 114 -14.75 13.40 -8.97
C GLN A 114 -14.47 13.86 -10.40
N LEU A 115 -13.20 14.10 -10.75
CA LEU A 115 -12.81 14.47 -12.11
C LEU A 115 -13.14 13.34 -13.09
N ALA A 116 -12.91 12.09 -12.71
CA ALA A 116 -13.13 10.93 -13.56
C ALA A 116 -14.61 10.75 -13.93
N ALA A 117 -15.52 10.92 -12.96
CA ALA A 117 -16.95 10.83 -13.23
C ALA A 117 -17.43 11.92 -14.21
N GLY A 118 -16.92 13.16 -14.06
CA GLY A 118 -17.22 14.27 -14.97
C GLY A 118 -16.64 14.06 -16.37
N VAL A 119 -15.34 13.74 -16.43
CA VAL A 119 -14.60 13.46 -17.67
C VAL A 119 -15.23 12.30 -18.43
N ALA A 120 -15.70 11.26 -17.74
CA ALA A 120 -16.31 10.11 -18.40
C ALA A 120 -17.62 10.45 -19.10
N HIS A 121 -18.43 11.32 -18.51
CA HIS A 121 -19.65 11.78 -19.16
C HIS A 121 -19.33 12.70 -20.35
N GLU A 122 -18.35 13.59 -20.21
CA GLU A 122 -17.99 14.56 -21.25
C GLU A 122 -17.19 13.94 -22.42
N ILE A 123 -16.38 12.91 -22.19
CA ILE A 123 -15.65 12.17 -23.23
C ILE A 123 -16.50 11.04 -23.80
N GLY A 124 -17.28 10.34 -22.97
CA GLY A 124 -18.09 9.20 -23.42
C GLY A 124 -19.10 9.59 -24.52
N ASN A 125 -19.71 10.76 -24.40
CA ASN A 125 -20.67 11.27 -25.37
C ASN A 125 -20.07 11.47 -26.78
N PRO A 126 -18.99 12.26 -26.99
CA PRO A 126 -18.39 12.42 -28.31
C PRO A 126 -17.77 11.11 -28.83
N ILE A 127 -17.20 10.26 -27.97
CA ILE A 127 -16.64 8.95 -28.40
C ILE A 127 -17.74 8.02 -28.93
N THR A 128 -18.89 7.98 -28.27
CA THR A 128 -20.06 7.22 -28.74
C THR A 128 -20.53 7.74 -30.10
N GLY A 129 -20.52 9.07 -30.29
CA GLY A 129 -20.84 9.69 -31.58
C GLY A 129 -19.85 9.32 -32.69
N ILE A 130 -18.54 9.35 -32.41
CA ILE A 130 -17.48 8.98 -33.37
C ILE A 130 -17.59 7.49 -33.74
N SER A 131 -17.79 6.62 -32.76
CA SER A 131 -17.96 5.17 -32.99
C SER A 131 -19.19 4.89 -33.85
N SER A 132 -20.29 5.59 -33.60
CA SER A 132 -21.52 5.49 -34.41
C SER A 132 -21.30 5.95 -35.85
N LEU A 133 -20.58 7.05 -36.07
CA LEU A 133 -20.26 7.54 -37.40
C LEU A 133 -19.35 6.57 -38.16
N ALA A 134 -18.35 6.00 -37.50
CA ALA A 134 -17.49 4.96 -38.07
C ALA A 134 -18.27 3.70 -38.41
N GLN A 135 -19.24 3.32 -37.58
CA GLN A 135 -20.13 2.21 -37.85
C GLN A 135 -21.03 2.47 -39.08
N ASN A 136 -21.59 3.68 -39.22
CA ASN A 136 -22.37 4.08 -40.40
C ASN A 136 -21.53 4.06 -41.68
N LEU A 137 -20.29 4.55 -41.63
CA LEU A 137 -19.36 4.48 -42.77
C LEU A 137 -19.16 3.05 -43.26
N ARG A 138 -19.17 2.05 -42.37
CA ARG A 138 -19.08 0.63 -42.76
C ARG A 138 -20.35 0.08 -43.41
N TYR A 139 -21.50 0.68 -43.16
CA TYR A 139 -22.77 0.31 -43.81
C TYR A 139 -22.98 1.01 -45.16
N ASP A 140 -22.48 2.25 -45.29
CA ASP A 140 -22.75 3.11 -46.45
C ASP A 140 -21.75 2.92 -47.61
N THR A 141 -20.67 2.17 -47.41
CA THR A 141 -19.63 1.96 -48.43
C THR A 141 -19.14 0.52 -48.52
N ASN A 142 -18.65 0.14 -49.71
CA ASN A 142 -17.91 -1.11 -49.95
C ASN A 142 -16.45 -0.84 -50.31
N ASP A 143 -15.98 0.41 -50.23
CA ASP A 143 -14.58 0.74 -50.49
C ASP A 143 -13.67 0.12 -49.41
N PRO A 144 -12.74 -0.78 -49.77
CA PRO A 144 -11.86 -1.44 -48.82
C PRO A 144 -11.03 -0.48 -47.96
N GLN A 145 -10.57 0.65 -48.51
CA GLN A 145 -9.76 1.63 -47.75
C GLN A 145 -10.60 2.38 -46.72
N VAL A 146 -11.84 2.70 -47.05
CA VAL A 146 -12.77 3.37 -46.12
C VAL A 146 -13.19 2.41 -45.00
N LEU A 147 -13.42 1.14 -45.33
CA LEU A 147 -13.73 0.09 -44.36
C LEU A 147 -12.58 -0.14 -43.37
N GLU A 148 -11.34 -0.18 -43.86
CA GLU A 148 -10.15 -0.29 -43.01
C GLU A 148 -10.01 0.92 -42.08
N THR A 149 -10.19 2.13 -42.62
CA THR A 149 -10.15 3.37 -41.83
C THR A 149 -11.23 3.39 -40.76
N ALA A 150 -12.46 3.00 -41.10
CA ALA A 150 -13.56 2.93 -40.14
C ALA A 150 -13.29 1.90 -39.03
N ALA A 151 -12.69 0.75 -39.37
CA ALA A 151 -12.29 -0.24 -38.38
C ALA A 151 -11.22 0.30 -37.41
N GLN A 152 -10.24 1.07 -37.92
CA GLN A 152 -9.24 1.73 -37.07
C GLN A 152 -9.88 2.77 -36.13
N ILE A 153 -10.85 3.56 -36.61
CA ILE A 153 -11.58 4.52 -35.76
C ILE A 153 -12.37 3.79 -34.66
N GLN A 154 -13.01 2.65 -34.98
CA GLN A 154 -13.69 1.84 -33.97
C GLN A 154 -12.71 1.31 -32.92
N GLN A 155 -11.56 0.78 -33.32
CA GLN A 155 -10.53 0.33 -32.38
C GLN A 155 -10.02 1.45 -31.46
N LEU A 156 -9.86 2.67 -31.99
CA LEU A 156 -9.45 3.83 -31.20
C LEU A 156 -10.54 4.26 -30.21
N THR A 157 -11.80 4.32 -30.65
CA THR A 157 -12.93 4.68 -29.77
C THR A 157 -13.19 3.65 -28.68
N ASP A 158 -13.04 2.36 -28.98
CA ASP A 158 -13.09 1.27 -27.98
C ASP A 158 -11.96 1.38 -26.96
N ARG A 159 -10.75 1.75 -27.42
CA ARG A 159 -9.61 1.98 -26.53
C ARG A 159 -9.85 3.16 -25.59
N VAL A 160 -10.36 4.29 -26.11
CA VAL A 160 -10.71 5.45 -25.26
C VAL A 160 -11.80 5.07 -24.26
N SER A 161 -12.83 4.34 -24.70
CA SER A 161 -13.92 3.89 -23.82
C SER A 161 -13.43 2.99 -22.69
N ARG A 162 -12.47 2.09 -22.95
CA ARG A 162 -11.84 1.27 -21.90
C ARG A 162 -11.04 2.09 -20.90
N ILE A 163 -10.28 3.10 -21.37
CA ILE A 163 -9.50 3.98 -20.49
C ILE A 163 -10.46 4.77 -19.57
N VAL A 164 -11.50 5.37 -20.16
CA VAL A 164 -12.52 6.11 -19.43
C VAL A 164 -13.26 5.21 -18.43
N GLY A 165 -13.68 4.00 -18.86
CA GLY A 165 -14.34 3.04 -17.99
C GLY A 165 -13.49 2.61 -16.80
N SER A 166 -12.18 2.43 -17.01
CA SER A 166 -11.24 2.13 -15.92
C SER A 166 -11.10 3.30 -14.93
N LEU A 167 -11.12 4.53 -15.44
CA LEU A 167 -11.11 5.76 -14.65
C LEU A 167 -12.38 5.88 -13.77
N VAL A 168 -13.54 5.52 -14.33
CA VAL A 168 -14.84 5.52 -13.61
C VAL A 168 -14.95 4.38 -12.61
N GLY A 169 -14.51 3.17 -12.96
CA GLY A 169 -14.48 2.02 -12.05
C GLY A 169 -13.66 2.30 -10.81
N PHE A 170 -12.53 2.99 -10.98
CA PHE A 170 -11.73 3.54 -9.89
C PHE A 170 -12.50 4.58 -9.04
N ALA A 171 -13.18 5.53 -9.69
CA ALA A 171 -13.96 6.56 -9.00
C ALA A 171 -15.15 6.03 -8.19
N HIS A 172 -15.77 4.94 -8.64
CA HIS A 172 -16.91 4.29 -7.99
C HIS A 172 -16.48 3.26 -6.94
N GLY A 173 -15.27 2.66 -7.07
CA GLY A 173 -14.71 1.77 -6.04
C GLY A 173 -14.42 2.44 -4.69
N GLY A 174 -14.45 3.78 -4.64
CA GLY A 174 -14.40 4.59 -3.41
C GLY A 174 -15.74 5.18 -2.96
N ARG A 175 -16.85 4.96 -3.69
CA ARG A 175 -18.18 5.49 -3.34
C ARG A 175 -19.30 4.47 -3.56
N HIS A 176 -19.78 3.87 -2.48
CA HIS A 176 -21.19 3.48 -2.28
C HIS A 176 -21.52 3.72 -0.80
N ILE A 177 -22.58 4.46 -0.41
CA ILE A 177 -24.03 4.26 -0.64
C ILE A 177 -24.45 2.85 -0.21
N GLY A 178 -24.44 2.60 1.09
CA GLY A 178 -24.76 1.32 1.72
C GLY A 178 -23.60 0.92 2.64
N GLY A 179 -23.84 0.90 3.95
CA GLY A 179 -22.79 0.80 4.96
C GLY A 179 -21.80 -0.33 4.70
N THR A 180 -20.53 -0.04 4.93
CA THR A 180 -19.43 -1.01 5.00
C THR A 180 -19.80 -2.13 5.96
N SER A 181 -20.21 -3.29 5.42
CA SER A 181 -20.49 -4.46 6.24
C SER A 181 -19.20 -5.24 6.45
N PHE A 182 -18.32 -4.70 7.29
CA PHE A 182 -17.15 -5.46 7.73
C PHE A 182 -17.62 -6.74 8.42
N ALA A 183 -17.14 -7.86 7.93
CA ALA A 183 -17.45 -9.18 8.43
C ALA A 183 -16.19 -10.06 8.36
N PRO A 184 -16.18 -11.24 9.01
CA PRO A 184 -15.20 -12.27 8.71
C PRO A 184 -15.27 -12.67 7.23
N VAL A 185 -14.15 -12.62 6.53
CA VAL A 185 -14.01 -12.91 5.10
C VAL A 185 -12.90 -13.94 4.90
N SER A 186 -13.23 -15.07 4.28
CA SER A 186 -12.23 -16.07 3.86
C SER A 186 -11.42 -15.55 2.68
N ILE A 187 -10.10 -15.42 2.85
CA ILE A 187 -9.20 -14.98 1.77
C ILE A 187 -9.13 -16.02 0.65
N ALA A 188 -9.20 -17.31 0.97
CA ALA A 188 -9.23 -18.36 -0.03
C ALA A 188 -10.43 -18.20 -0.98
N ALA A 189 -11.62 -17.94 -0.45
CA ALA A 189 -12.83 -17.72 -1.24
C ALA A 189 -12.74 -16.44 -2.09
N VAL A 190 -12.19 -15.36 -1.55
CA VAL A 190 -11.96 -14.10 -2.30
C VAL A 190 -10.99 -14.32 -3.46
N ALA A 191 -9.92 -15.08 -3.24
CA ALA A 191 -8.96 -15.45 -4.28
C ALA A 191 -9.61 -16.29 -5.38
N ASP A 192 -10.38 -17.32 -5.01
CA ASP A 192 -11.07 -18.18 -5.98
C ASP A 192 -12.08 -17.41 -6.84
N GLU A 193 -12.86 -16.51 -6.25
CA GLU A 193 -13.83 -15.70 -6.99
C GLU A 193 -13.12 -14.72 -7.94
N ALA A 194 -12.02 -14.09 -7.50
CA ALA A 194 -11.22 -13.22 -8.36
C ALA A 194 -10.61 -14.00 -9.54
N LEU A 195 -10.11 -15.21 -9.29
CA LEU A 195 -9.59 -16.11 -10.34
C LEU A 195 -10.68 -16.51 -11.33
N HIS A 196 -11.88 -16.85 -10.83
CA HIS A 196 -13.02 -17.20 -11.67
C HIS A 196 -13.38 -16.06 -12.64
N LEU A 197 -13.45 -14.83 -12.15
CA LEU A 197 -13.73 -13.65 -12.99
C LEU A 197 -12.64 -13.37 -14.02
N LEU A 198 -11.37 -13.53 -13.65
CA LEU A 198 -10.24 -13.35 -14.56
C LEU A 198 -10.22 -14.41 -15.67
N GLN A 199 -10.62 -15.65 -15.37
CA GLN A 199 -10.78 -16.72 -16.36
C GLN A 199 -11.97 -16.47 -17.31
N LEU A 200 -13.07 -15.89 -16.81
CA LEU A 200 -14.23 -15.57 -17.64
C LEU A 200 -13.95 -14.45 -18.66
N ALA A 201 -13.05 -13.53 -18.30
CA ALA A 201 -12.73 -12.38 -19.14
C ALA A 201 -11.94 -12.72 -20.41
N ARG A 202 -11.17 -13.83 -20.46
CA ARG A 202 -10.35 -14.21 -21.63
C ARG A 202 -10.05 -15.72 -21.71
N SER A 203 -10.00 -16.24 -22.94
CA SER A 203 -9.88 -17.66 -23.27
C SER A 203 -8.49 -18.12 -23.75
N GLY A 204 -7.40 -17.47 -23.33
CA GLY A 204 -6.02 -17.75 -23.79
C GLY A 204 -5.09 -18.33 -22.70
N GLU A 205 -4.06 -19.07 -23.11
CA GLU A 205 -2.98 -19.57 -22.24
C GLU A 205 -2.06 -18.41 -21.79
N ASP A 206 -2.44 -17.67 -20.76
CA ASP A 206 -1.63 -16.57 -20.19
C ASP A 206 -0.67 -17.05 -19.11
N VAL A 207 -1.15 -17.60 -17.99
CA VAL A 207 -0.36 -17.94 -16.80
C VAL A 207 -1.08 -18.98 -15.94
N ARG A 208 -0.35 -19.66 -15.06
CA ARG A 208 -0.91 -20.63 -14.09
C ARG A 208 -1.04 -19.99 -12.73
N TYR A 209 -2.28 -19.88 -12.26
CA TYR A 209 -2.57 -19.41 -10.91
C TYR A 209 -2.59 -20.58 -9.92
N HIS A 210 -1.96 -20.40 -8.78
CA HIS A 210 -1.95 -21.35 -7.67
C HIS A 210 -2.48 -20.64 -6.42
N ASN A 211 -3.72 -20.97 -6.03
CA ASN A 211 -4.27 -20.54 -4.76
C ASN A 211 -3.85 -21.51 -3.66
N LEU A 212 -2.92 -21.09 -2.81
CA LEU A 212 -2.41 -21.83 -1.66
C LEU A 212 -2.90 -21.21 -0.34
N CYS A 213 -3.93 -20.36 -0.37
CA CYS A 213 -4.54 -19.81 0.83
C CYS A 213 -5.29 -20.92 1.59
N PRO A 214 -4.98 -21.15 2.88
CA PRO A 214 -5.75 -22.07 3.70
C PRO A 214 -7.20 -21.59 3.83
N ALA A 215 -8.16 -22.51 3.73
CA ALA A 215 -9.58 -22.19 3.74
C ALA A 215 -10.06 -21.64 5.09
N GLU A 216 -9.37 -21.98 6.19
CA GLU A 216 -9.74 -21.57 7.54
C GLU A 216 -9.28 -20.15 7.90
N LEU A 217 -8.43 -19.52 7.08
CA LEU A 217 -7.92 -18.19 7.36
C LEU A 217 -8.92 -17.11 6.92
N GLU A 218 -9.35 -16.34 7.90
CA GLU A 218 -10.28 -15.23 7.73
C GLU A 218 -9.61 -13.90 8.11
N THR A 219 -10.03 -12.84 7.43
CA THR A 219 -9.74 -11.46 7.79
C THR A 219 -11.04 -10.74 8.11
N PHE A 220 -10.99 -9.66 8.90
CA PHE A 220 -12.15 -8.81 9.11
C PHE A 220 -12.18 -7.68 8.06
N GLY A 221 -13.21 -7.65 7.21
CA GLY A 221 -13.23 -6.71 6.08
C GLY A 221 -14.48 -6.74 5.21
N ASP A 222 -14.44 -5.96 4.13
CA ASP A 222 -15.42 -5.96 3.06
C ASP A 222 -14.97 -6.91 1.93
N ALA A 223 -15.69 -8.01 1.78
CA ALA A 223 -15.37 -9.05 0.79
C ALA A 223 -15.31 -8.52 -0.64
N GLN A 224 -16.19 -7.59 -1.02
CA GLN A 224 -16.24 -7.05 -2.38
C GLN A 224 -15.04 -6.16 -2.66
N ARG A 225 -14.60 -5.37 -1.67
CA ARG A 225 -13.40 -4.52 -1.82
C ARG A 225 -12.12 -5.35 -1.82
N LEU A 226 -12.04 -6.38 -0.98
CA LEU A 226 -10.90 -7.32 -1.00
C LEU A 226 -10.84 -8.12 -2.31
N GLN A 227 -11.98 -8.48 -2.90
CA GLN A 227 -12.05 -9.07 -4.23
C GLN A 227 -11.52 -8.12 -5.30
N GLN A 228 -11.86 -6.83 -5.22
CA GLN A 228 -11.33 -5.81 -6.12
C GLN A 228 -9.81 -5.65 -5.99
N VAL A 229 -9.27 -5.73 -4.77
CA VAL A 229 -7.81 -5.78 -4.53
C VAL A 229 -7.21 -6.97 -5.26
N MET A 230 -7.77 -8.16 -5.03
CA MET A 230 -7.25 -9.40 -5.59
C MET A 230 -7.25 -9.39 -7.13
N ILE A 231 -8.33 -8.92 -7.77
CA ILE A 231 -8.40 -8.79 -9.24
C ILE A 231 -7.28 -7.87 -9.77
N ASN A 232 -7.03 -6.74 -9.11
CA ASN A 232 -5.99 -5.80 -9.53
C ASN A 232 -4.59 -6.40 -9.38
N LEU A 233 -4.32 -7.08 -8.26
CA LEU A 233 -3.02 -7.70 -8.02
C LEU A 233 -2.76 -8.85 -8.99
N LEU A 234 -3.73 -9.74 -9.19
CA LEU A 234 -3.61 -10.89 -10.09
C LEU A 234 -3.51 -10.45 -11.55
N SER A 235 -4.26 -9.44 -11.97
CA SER A 235 -4.12 -8.88 -13.32
C SER A 235 -2.75 -8.25 -13.52
N ASN A 236 -2.21 -7.54 -12.53
CA ASN A 236 -0.87 -6.96 -12.63
C ASN A 236 0.23 -8.03 -12.68
N ALA A 237 0.13 -9.05 -11.82
CA ALA A 237 1.02 -10.21 -11.79
C ALA A 237 1.05 -10.96 -13.13
N ARG A 238 -0.13 -11.17 -13.73
CA ARG A 238 -0.25 -11.76 -15.08
C ARG A 238 0.44 -10.93 -16.13
N ASP A 239 0.12 -9.64 -16.18
CA ASP A 239 0.62 -8.78 -17.25
C ASP A 239 2.16 -8.58 -17.17
N ALA A 240 2.75 -8.78 -15.99
CA ALA A 240 4.20 -8.78 -15.79
C ALA A 240 4.88 -10.14 -16.09
N SER A 241 4.09 -11.22 -16.18
CA SER A 241 4.57 -12.59 -16.35
C SER A 241 4.64 -13.00 -17.82
N GLN A 242 5.57 -13.90 -18.13
CA GLN A 242 5.63 -14.53 -19.45
C GLN A 242 4.55 -15.62 -19.60
N PRO A 243 4.14 -15.96 -20.84
CA PRO A 243 3.20 -17.05 -21.10
C PRO A 243 3.61 -18.35 -20.39
N GLY A 244 2.71 -18.90 -19.58
CA GLY A 244 2.93 -20.15 -18.81
C GLY A 244 3.67 -19.99 -17.48
N GLY A 245 4.03 -18.75 -17.10
CA GLY A 245 4.57 -18.40 -15.79
C GLY A 245 3.60 -18.70 -14.65
N ASN A 246 4.12 -18.82 -13.43
CA ASN A 246 3.32 -19.12 -12.25
C ASN A 246 3.03 -17.85 -11.43
N ILE A 247 1.79 -17.74 -10.97
CA ILE A 247 1.36 -16.74 -10.01
C ILE A 247 0.84 -17.49 -8.79
N VAL A 248 1.45 -17.23 -7.64
CA VAL A 248 1.14 -17.92 -6.39
C VAL A 248 0.49 -16.95 -5.43
N ILE A 249 -0.66 -17.36 -4.89
CA ILE A 249 -1.39 -16.65 -3.85
C ILE A 249 -1.23 -17.50 -2.58
N ALA A 250 -0.74 -16.93 -1.50
CA ALA A 250 -0.62 -17.63 -0.22
C ALA A 250 -1.06 -16.72 0.92
N ALA A 251 -1.57 -17.33 1.99
CA ALA A 251 -1.92 -16.62 3.21
C ALA A 251 -1.35 -17.35 4.43
N GLU A 252 -0.78 -16.59 5.36
CA GLU A 252 -0.23 -17.10 6.62
C GLU A 252 -0.63 -16.19 7.79
N PRO A 253 -0.98 -16.77 8.96
CA PRO A 253 -1.25 -15.98 10.15
C PRO A 253 0.05 -15.38 10.70
N GLU A 254 0.02 -14.10 11.05
CA GLU A 254 1.14 -13.35 11.62
C GLU A 254 0.67 -12.53 12.82
N GLY A 255 0.63 -13.17 13.99
CA GLY A 255 0.12 -12.56 15.22
C GLY A 255 -1.38 -12.26 15.12
N ARG A 256 -1.76 -10.96 15.22
CA ARG A 256 -3.15 -10.50 15.06
C ARG A 256 -3.48 -10.09 13.62
N MET A 257 -2.52 -10.22 12.72
CA MET A 257 -2.67 -9.90 11.30
C MET A 257 -2.65 -11.19 10.47
N LEU A 258 -3.28 -11.14 9.31
CA LEU A 258 -3.21 -12.14 8.26
C LEU A 258 -2.32 -11.59 7.16
N LYS A 259 -1.21 -12.27 6.89
CA LYS A 259 -0.32 -11.92 5.79
C LYS A 259 -0.77 -12.65 4.53
N VAL A 260 -1.17 -11.90 3.51
CA VAL A 260 -1.57 -12.40 2.19
C VAL A 260 -0.49 -11.99 1.20
N THR A 261 -0.02 -12.92 0.38
CA THR A 261 1.04 -12.70 -0.59
C THR A 261 0.58 -13.07 -1.99
N VAL A 262 0.90 -12.22 -2.97
CA VAL A 262 0.75 -12.51 -4.40
C VAL A 262 2.15 -12.43 -5.01
N THR A 263 2.67 -13.57 -5.48
CA THR A 263 4.01 -13.68 -6.06
C THR A 263 3.91 -14.04 -7.53
N ASP A 264 4.59 -13.27 -8.39
CA ASP A 264 4.76 -13.56 -9.81
C ASP A 264 6.22 -13.84 -10.19
N GLU A 265 6.39 -14.53 -11.33
CA GLU A 265 7.70 -14.85 -11.92
C GLU A 265 8.09 -13.88 -13.06
N GLY A 266 7.54 -12.66 -13.03
CA GLY A 266 7.74 -11.64 -14.05
C GLY A 266 9.13 -11.01 -14.08
N GLU A 267 9.27 -9.94 -14.85
CA GLU A 267 10.55 -9.21 -15.01
C GLU A 267 10.94 -8.40 -13.75
N GLY A 268 10.03 -8.28 -12.79
CA GLY A 268 10.20 -7.46 -11.59
C GLY A 268 9.98 -5.97 -11.85
N LEU A 269 10.33 -5.17 -10.86
CA LEU A 269 10.19 -3.72 -10.81
C LEU A 269 11.57 -3.05 -10.74
N ASP A 270 11.80 -2.04 -11.58
CA ASP A 270 12.95 -1.14 -11.45
C ASP A 270 12.82 -0.32 -10.14
N ALA A 271 13.94 -0.07 -9.46
CA ALA A 271 14.02 0.69 -8.23
C ALA A 271 13.38 2.08 -8.35
N ARG A 272 13.43 2.71 -9.54
CA ARG A 272 12.81 4.03 -9.77
C ARG A 272 11.28 3.99 -9.80
N VAL A 273 10.71 2.88 -10.27
CA VAL A 273 9.25 2.71 -10.34
C VAL A 273 8.72 2.35 -8.96
N ARG A 274 9.48 1.55 -8.19
CA ARG A 274 9.10 1.07 -6.86
C ARG A 274 8.60 2.17 -5.93
N ASP A 275 9.33 3.29 -5.86
CA ASP A 275 9.05 4.37 -4.92
C ASP A 275 7.78 5.18 -5.30
N HIS A 276 7.29 5.05 -6.54
CA HIS A 276 6.11 5.75 -7.05
C HIS A 276 4.96 4.81 -7.47
N LEU A 277 5.04 3.50 -7.19
CA LEU A 277 4.06 2.50 -7.62
C LEU A 277 2.64 2.75 -7.10
N PHE A 278 2.54 3.38 -5.93
CA PHE A 278 1.27 3.73 -5.32
C PHE A 278 0.75 5.10 -5.77
N GLU A 279 1.51 5.84 -6.58
CA GLU A 279 1.03 7.08 -7.17
C GLU A 279 0.10 6.81 -8.37
N PRO A 280 -1.03 7.54 -8.48
CA PRO A 280 -1.92 7.43 -9.63
C PRO A 280 -1.20 7.63 -10.97
N PHE A 281 -1.58 6.82 -11.96
CA PHE A 281 -1.06 6.84 -13.34
C PHE A 281 0.39 6.34 -13.50
N THR A 282 1.04 5.90 -12.43
CA THR A 282 2.34 5.21 -12.54
C THR A 282 2.14 3.83 -13.19
N THR A 283 2.72 3.62 -14.36
CA THR A 283 2.67 2.33 -15.07
C THR A 283 3.91 2.16 -15.94
N THR A 284 4.44 0.94 -16.00
CA THR A 284 5.50 0.54 -16.94
C THR A 284 4.96 0.06 -18.29
N LYS A 285 3.63 -0.10 -18.39
CA LYS A 285 2.96 -0.62 -19.59
C LYS A 285 2.84 0.44 -20.70
N PRO A 286 2.77 0.02 -21.98
CA PRO A 286 2.48 0.92 -23.10
C PRO A 286 1.18 1.71 -22.90
N PRO A 287 1.07 2.92 -23.48
CA PRO A 287 -0.15 3.73 -23.37
C PRO A 287 -1.40 2.92 -23.71
N GLY A 288 -2.41 2.93 -22.85
CA GLY A 288 -3.69 2.24 -23.08
C GLY A 288 -3.74 0.74 -22.76
N GLU A 289 -2.65 0.14 -22.30
CA GLU A 289 -2.63 -1.22 -21.73
C GLU A 289 -2.54 -1.22 -20.20
N GLY A 290 -1.96 -0.17 -19.62
CA GLY A 290 -1.99 0.09 -18.17
C GLY A 290 -2.61 1.44 -17.87
N THR A 291 -3.55 1.48 -16.93
CA THR A 291 -4.14 2.73 -16.43
C THR A 291 -3.30 3.37 -15.34
N GLY A 292 -2.41 2.58 -14.69
CA GLY A 292 -1.64 3.02 -13.52
C GLY A 292 -2.49 3.34 -12.30
N LEU A 293 -3.76 2.90 -12.27
CA LEU A 293 -4.70 3.19 -11.18
C LEU A 293 -4.96 1.99 -10.25
N GLY A 294 -4.52 0.79 -10.64
CA GLY A 294 -4.79 -0.44 -9.90
C GLY A 294 -4.11 -0.49 -8.53
N LEU A 295 -2.81 -0.22 -8.46
CA LEU A 295 -2.06 -0.24 -7.18
C LEU A 295 -2.43 0.89 -6.21
N PRO A 296 -2.67 2.15 -6.66
CA PRO A 296 -3.24 3.18 -5.80
C PRO A 296 -4.59 2.79 -5.17
N LEU A 297 -5.45 2.09 -5.92
CA LEU A 297 -6.72 1.58 -5.41
C LEU A 297 -6.50 0.46 -4.38
N VAL A 298 -5.56 -0.45 -4.65
CA VAL A 298 -5.17 -1.49 -3.69
C VAL A 298 -4.72 -0.85 -2.38
N TYR A 299 -3.82 0.13 -2.44
CA TYR A 299 -3.34 0.84 -1.24
C TYR A 299 -4.50 1.45 -0.45
N SER A 300 -5.43 2.15 -1.11
CA SER A 300 -6.60 2.75 -0.45
C SER A 300 -7.45 1.73 0.29
N ILE A 301 -7.79 0.63 -0.40
CA ILE A 301 -8.66 -0.40 0.18
C ILE A 301 -7.98 -1.04 1.37
N ILE A 302 -6.69 -1.36 1.26
CA ILE A 302 -5.93 -1.97 2.35
C ILE A 302 -5.82 -1.01 3.54
N ALA A 303 -5.61 0.28 3.30
CA ALA A 303 -5.56 1.28 4.36
C ALA A 303 -6.91 1.42 5.09
N GLU A 304 -8.02 1.47 4.34
CA GLU A 304 -9.38 1.48 4.90
C GLU A 304 -9.71 0.20 5.70
N HIS A 305 -8.95 -0.88 5.49
CA HIS A 305 -9.04 -2.13 6.26
C HIS A 305 -8.04 -2.18 7.43
N HIS A 306 -7.41 -1.07 7.79
CA HIS A 306 -6.35 -1.00 8.81
C HIS A 306 -5.18 -1.95 8.54
N GLY A 307 -4.93 -2.19 7.25
CA GLY A 307 -3.85 -3.05 6.78
C GLY A 307 -2.62 -2.28 6.33
N ARG A 308 -1.56 -3.02 6.02
CA ARG A 308 -0.34 -2.49 5.39
C ARG A 308 -0.01 -3.26 4.12
N ILE A 309 0.71 -2.63 3.21
CA ILE A 309 1.17 -3.21 1.95
C ILE A 309 2.68 -2.99 1.80
N GLU A 310 3.39 -4.03 1.38
CA GLU A 310 4.81 -3.97 1.04
C GLU A 310 5.05 -4.69 -0.30
N ILE A 311 6.12 -4.29 -0.99
CA ILE A 311 6.49 -4.86 -2.28
C ILE A 311 7.95 -5.29 -2.22
N GLU A 312 8.18 -6.57 -2.50
CA GLU A 312 9.50 -7.18 -2.64
C GLU A 312 9.76 -7.48 -4.13
N SER A 313 10.78 -6.86 -4.71
CA SER A 313 11.16 -7.11 -6.10
C SER A 313 12.68 -6.93 -6.29
N PRO A 314 13.43 -7.99 -6.61
CA PRO A 314 12.98 -9.39 -6.62
C PRO A 314 12.71 -9.91 -5.19
N PRO A 315 11.84 -10.91 -5.01
CA PRO A 315 11.63 -11.56 -3.72
C PRO A 315 12.91 -12.21 -3.17
N PRO A 316 13.09 -12.31 -1.84
CA PRO A 316 14.26 -12.97 -1.26
C PRO A 316 14.44 -14.40 -1.78
N GLY A 317 15.62 -14.71 -2.31
CA GLY A 317 15.94 -16.02 -2.87
C GLY A 317 15.53 -16.22 -4.34
N HIS A 318 14.99 -15.18 -5.01
CA HIS A 318 14.64 -15.21 -6.43
C HIS A 318 15.50 -14.22 -7.23
N GLU A 319 15.83 -14.59 -8.48
CA GLU A 319 16.59 -13.71 -9.40
C GLU A 319 15.71 -12.66 -10.10
N ARG A 320 14.38 -12.85 -10.10
CA ARG A 320 13.37 -12.03 -10.78
C ARG A 320 11.99 -12.24 -10.17
N GLY A 321 11.01 -11.45 -10.60
CA GLY A 321 9.62 -11.51 -10.14
C GLY A 321 9.27 -10.39 -9.16
N THR A 322 8.01 -10.35 -8.75
CA THR A 322 7.53 -9.42 -7.73
C THR A 322 6.66 -10.17 -6.73
N ARG A 323 6.83 -9.84 -5.45
CA ARG A 323 5.95 -10.30 -4.38
C ARG A 323 5.32 -9.08 -3.71
N ILE A 324 4.00 -9.04 -3.74
CA ILE A 324 3.22 -8.05 -3.02
C ILE A 324 2.68 -8.71 -1.75
N CYS A 325 3.00 -8.11 -0.60
CA CYS A 325 2.62 -8.57 0.72
C CYS A 325 1.56 -7.62 1.29
N LEU A 326 0.43 -8.17 1.73
CA LEU A 326 -0.65 -7.46 2.40
C LEU A 326 -0.77 -8.00 3.81
N TRP A 327 -0.91 -7.13 4.80
CA TRP A 327 -1.26 -7.54 6.16
C TRP A 327 -2.62 -6.95 6.48
N LEU A 328 -3.57 -7.79 6.81
CA LEU A 328 -4.94 -7.41 7.14
C LEU A 328 -5.29 -7.88 8.56
N PRO A 329 -6.09 -7.13 9.33
CA PRO A 329 -6.47 -7.56 10.67
C PRO A 329 -7.41 -8.78 10.65
N THR A 330 -7.14 -9.74 11.54
CA THR A 330 -7.98 -10.95 11.72
C THR A 330 -9.19 -10.70 12.62
N GLU A 331 -9.16 -9.62 13.41
CA GLU A 331 -10.21 -9.21 14.33
C GLU A 331 -10.64 -7.78 14.02
N ARG A 332 -11.87 -7.43 14.44
CA ARG A 332 -12.32 -6.04 14.40
C ARG A 332 -11.42 -5.21 15.31
N GLN A 333 -10.75 -4.21 14.75
CA GLN A 333 -10.18 -3.14 15.56
C GLN A 333 -11.36 -2.28 16.01
N ASP A 334 -11.95 -2.63 17.16
CA ASP A 334 -12.81 -1.70 17.87
C ASP A 334 -11.92 -0.54 18.28
N GLY A 335 -11.99 0.57 17.53
CA GLY A 335 -11.60 1.86 18.06
C GLY A 335 -12.30 2.03 19.39
N GLU A 336 -11.57 2.51 20.40
CA GLU A 336 -12.10 2.85 21.71
C GLU A 336 -13.33 3.75 21.54
N GLU A 337 -14.52 3.17 21.45
CA GLU A 337 -15.76 3.87 21.75
C GLU A 337 -15.66 4.16 23.24
N THR A 338 -15.28 5.40 23.56
CA THR A 338 -15.43 6.01 24.86
C THR A 338 -16.83 5.67 25.36
N ASN A 339 -16.87 4.75 26.31
CA ASN A 339 -18.06 4.36 27.02
C ASN A 339 -18.40 5.54 27.95
N GLU A 340 -18.91 6.64 27.39
CA GLU A 340 -19.68 7.62 28.15
C GLU A 340 -20.99 6.92 28.52
N GLN A 341 -20.89 6.13 29.59
CA GLN A 341 -22.05 5.71 30.34
C GLN A 341 -22.76 6.97 30.81
N ASP A 342 -23.90 7.22 30.16
CA ASP A 342 -24.97 8.10 30.59
C ASP A 342 -25.33 7.78 32.05
N SER A 343 -24.67 8.48 32.95
CA SER A 343 -24.82 8.44 34.40
C SER A 343 -25.20 9.84 34.85
N ASP A 344 -26.41 10.27 34.51
CA ASP A 344 -27.12 11.25 35.31
C ASP A 344 -28.57 10.81 35.53
N ARG A 345 -28.80 10.33 36.75
CA ARG A 345 -30.11 10.14 37.37
C ARG A 345 -30.15 10.88 38.69
#